data_AF-A0A660UHE6-F1
#
_entry.id   AF-A0A660UHE6-F1
#
_cell.length_a   1.000
_cell.length_b   1.000
_cell.length_c   1.000
_cell.angle_alpha   90.00
_cell.angle_beta   90.00
_cell.angle_gamma   90.00
#
_symmetry.space_group_name_H-M   'P 1'
#
loop_
_entity.id
_entity.type
_entity.pdbx_description
1 polymer ?
#
loop_
_entity_poly.entity_id
_entity_poly.type
_entity_poly.pdbx_seq_one_letter_code
_entity_poly.pdbx_strand_id
1 'polypeptide(L)'
;KRAEVINKYLKKGNPLFVEGRLKFDSWQAQDGSKRSKLRVFVENFEFIGGGQRADGGGQGGGYGGQAPAGQPGPEMGGGQPPAGGPGDDVPF
;
A
#
# COMPACT_ATOMS: atom_id res chain seq x y z
N LYS A 1 6.60 -11.77 21.66
CA LYS A 1 5.31 -11.60 20.94
C LYS A 1 5.47 -10.82 19.63
N ARG A 2 5.69 -9.50 19.63
CA ARG A 2 5.81 -8.69 18.39
C ARG A 2 6.94 -9.15 17.45
N ALA A 3 8.12 -9.47 17.99
CA ALA A 3 9.26 -9.97 17.21
C ALA A 3 8.98 -11.31 16.51
N GLU A 4 8.18 -12.18 17.12
CA GLU A 4 7.85 -13.50 16.56
C GLU A 4 6.90 -13.38 15.36
N VAL A 5 6.00 -12.38 15.38
CA VAL A 5 5.09 -12.09 14.27
C VAL A 5 5.88 -11.56 13.06
N ILE A 6 6.80 -10.62 13.27
CA ILE A 6 7.67 -10.11 12.19
C ILE A 6 8.42 -11.27 11.54
N ASN A 7 9.04 -12.14 12.34
CA ASN A 7 9.83 -13.26 11.81
C ASN A 7 8.99 -14.24 10.97
N LYS A 8 7.70 -14.41 11.28
CA LYS A 8 6.81 -15.32 10.56
C LYS A 8 6.29 -14.76 9.24
N TYR A 9 6.04 -13.46 9.16
CA TYR A 9 5.32 -12.86 8.02
C TYR A 9 6.14 -11.86 7.19
N LEU A 10 7.24 -11.33 7.73
CA LEU A 10 8.12 -10.43 6.99
C LEU A 10 9.12 -11.24 6.15
N LYS A 11 9.02 -11.12 4.83
CA LYS A 11 10.05 -11.59 3.89
C LYS A 11 10.79 -10.40 3.30
N LYS A 12 12.01 -10.64 2.80
CA LYS A 12 12.79 -9.60 2.10
C LYS A 12 11.95 -9.04 0.95
N GLY A 13 11.84 -7.71 0.88
CA GLY A 13 11.06 -7.00 -0.14
C GLY A 13 9.62 -6.69 0.26
N ASN A 14 9.10 -7.24 1.36
CA ASN A 14 7.79 -6.86 1.86
C ASN A 14 7.85 -5.43 2.45
N PRO A 15 6.95 -4.53 2.06
CA PRO A 15 6.92 -3.19 2.62
C PRO A 15 6.36 -3.23 4.05
N LEU A 16 7.00 -2.48 4.94
CA LEU A 16 6.70 -2.44 6.37
C LEU A 16 6.77 -0.99 6.84
N PHE A 17 5.69 -0.50 7.45
CA PHE A 17 5.70 0.74 8.21
C PHE A 17 6.31 0.47 9.58
N VAL A 18 7.22 1.33 10.02
CA VAL A 18 7.94 1.17 11.30
C VAL A 18 7.93 2.50 12.04
N GLU A 19 7.47 2.47 13.29
CA GLU A 19 7.46 3.59 14.21
C GLU A 19 8.33 3.28 15.43
N GLY A 20 9.09 4.27 15.88
CA GLY A 20 9.90 4.16 17.09
C GLY A 20 10.94 5.25 17.20
N ARG A 21 12.09 4.93 17.80
CA ARG A 21 13.12 5.92 18.15
C ARG A 21 14.47 5.61 17.52
N LEU A 22 15.18 6.65 17.13
CA LEU A 22 16.57 6.55 16.68
C LEU A 22 17.52 6.48 17.86
N LYS A 23 18.48 5.56 17.80
CA LYS A 23 19.57 5.43 18.75
C LYS A 23 20.89 5.43 18.01
N PHE A 24 21.79 6.31 18.42
CA PHE A 24 23.17 6.31 17.99
C PHE A 24 24.02 5.63 19.07
N ASP A 25 24.61 4.49 18.73
CA ASP A 25 25.57 3.82 19.60
C ASP A 25 26.99 4.08 19.08
N SER A 26 27.89 4.44 19.98
CA SER A 26 29.33 4.53 19.70
C SER A 26 30.10 3.68 20.69
N TRP A 27 31.07 2.91 20.19
CA TRP A 27 31.90 2.02 21.01
C TRP A 27 33.30 1.90 20.41
N GLN A 28 34.23 1.37 21.20
CA GLN A 28 35.57 1.03 20.74
C GLN A 28 35.61 -0.44 20.32
N ALA A 29 36.05 -0.71 19.10
CA ALA A 29 36.25 -2.07 18.61
C ALA A 29 37.54 -2.67 19.19
N GLN A 30 37.69 -3.99 19.08
CA GLN A 30 38.85 -4.72 19.63
C GLN A 30 40.18 -4.29 19.01
N ASP A 31 40.14 -3.76 17.78
CA ASP A 31 41.28 -3.16 17.08
C ASP A 31 41.63 -1.74 17.57
N GLY A 32 40.93 -1.22 18.59
CA GLY A 32 41.09 0.12 19.13
C GLY A 32 40.38 1.22 18.34
N SER A 33 39.77 0.91 17.19
CA SER A 33 39.06 1.90 16.37
C SER A 33 37.72 2.32 16.99
N LYS A 34 37.37 3.61 16.86
CA LYS A 34 36.03 4.10 17.23
C LYS A 34 35.03 3.69 16.15
N ARG A 35 33.96 3.01 16.54
CA ARG A 35 32.85 2.63 15.66
C ARG A 35 31.56 3.29 16.13
N SER A 36 30.65 3.47 15.18
CA SER A 36 29.33 4.00 15.44
C SER A 36 28.28 3.30 14.59
N LYS A 37 27.05 3.23 15.12
CA LYS A 37 25.90 2.66 14.41
C LYS A 37 24.65 3.41 14.80
N LEU A 38 23.93 3.88 13.78
CA LEU A 38 22.58 4.39 13.94
C LEU A 38 21.61 3.21 13.83
N ARG A 39 20.68 3.09 14.78
CA ARG A 39 19.66 2.03 14.83
C ARG A 39 18.29 2.64 15.10
N VAL A 40 17.26 1.99 14.59
CA VAL A 40 15.86 2.27 14.98
C VAL A 40 15.44 1.24 16.01
N PHE A 41 15.01 1.69 17.18
CA PHE A 41 14.33 0.87 18.17
C PHE A 41 12.84 0.90 17.85
N VAL A 42 12.33 -0.24 17.38
CA VAL A 42 10.95 -0.37 16.92
C VAL A 42 10.01 -0.45 18.12
N GLU A 43 9.07 0.49 18.19
CA GLU A 43 8.00 0.51 19.19
C GLU A 43 6.71 -0.05 18.58
N ASN A 44 6.40 0.33 17.34
CA ASN A 44 5.25 -0.18 16.60
C ASN A 44 5.59 -0.45 15.13
N PHE A 45 4.80 -1.30 14.47
CA PHE A 45 4.94 -1.57 13.04
C PHE A 45 3.62 -2.02 12.42
N GLU A 46 3.49 -1.80 11.12
CA GLU A 46 2.33 -2.23 10.34
C GLU A 46 2.81 -2.78 8.98
N PHE A 47 2.25 -3.92 8.57
CA PHE A 47 2.54 -4.48 7.24
C PHE A 47 1.81 -3.65 6.19
N ILE A 48 2.56 -3.12 5.23
CA ILE A 48 1.97 -2.38 4.11
C ILE A 48 1.69 -3.37 2.98
N GLY A 49 0.60 -3.18 2.24
CA GLY A 49 0.30 -4.00 1.05
C GLY A 49 -0.40 -5.33 1.33
N GLY A 50 -1.17 -5.42 2.43
CA GLY A 50 -2.04 -6.55 2.78
C GLY A 50 -3.24 -6.79 1.86
N GLY A 51 -3.14 -6.43 0.58
CA GLY A 51 -4.11 -6.75 -0.46
C GLY A 51 -3.37 -7.40 -1.63
N GLN A 52 -3.67 -8.65 -1.90
CA GLN A 52 -3.23 -9.38 -3.10
C GLN A 52 -1.73 -9.75 -3.14
N ARG A 53 -1.38 -10.86 -2.49
CA ARG A 53 -0.46 -11.91 -3.00
C ARG A 53 -0.23 -12.95 -1.89
N ALA A 54 -1.31 -13.63 -1.53
CA ALA A 54 -1.18 -15.03 -1.18
C ALA A 54 -1.03 -15.79 -2.50
N ASP A 55 0.21 -16.05 -2.90
CA ASP A 55 0.47 -17.05 -3.94
C ASP A 55 0.25 -18.42 -3.27
N GLY A 56 -0.88 -19.04 -3.62
CA GLY A 56 -1.32 -20.33 -3.12
C GLY A 56 -2.58 -20.72 -3.89
N GLY A 57 -2.40 -21.46 -4.97
CA GLY A 57 -3.49 -21.92 -5.84
C GLY A 57 -4.63 -22.57 -5.06
N GLY A 58 -5.85 -22.16 -5.36
CA GLY A 58 -7.07 -22.73 -4.84
C GLY A 58 -8.26 -22.16 -5.59
N GLN A 59 -8.97 -23.04 -6.32
CA GLN A 59 -10.22 -22.74 -7.01
C GLN A 59 -11.26 -22.06 -6.11
N GLY A 60 -12.10 -21.22 -6.73
CA GLY A 60 -13.40 -20.81 -6.20
C GLY A 60 -13.59 -19.30 -6.35
N GLY A 61 -14.60 -18.78 -7.02
CA GLY A 61 -15.74 -19.36 -7.72
C GLY A 61 -16.33 -18.21 -8.52
N GLY A 62 -16.92 -18.54 -9.66
CA GLY A 62 -17.47 -17.54 -10.57
C GLY A 62 -18.55 -16.68 -9.92
N TYR A 63 -18.49 -15.40 -10.22
CA TYR A 63 -19.67 -14.54 -10.23
C TYR A 63 -19.66 -13.85 -11.59
N GLY A 64 -20.09 -14.60 -12.60
CA GLY A 64 -20.70 -14.01 -13.77
C GLY A 64 -21.90 -13.21 -13.28
N GLY A 65 -21.70 -11.90 -13.13
CA GLY A 65 -22.78 -10.96 -12.89
C GLY A 65 -23.55 -10.80 -14.18
N GLN A 66 -24.54 -11.67 -14.37
CA GLN A 66 -25.60 -11.57 -15.37
C GLN A 66 -26.15 -10.13 -15.35
N ALA A 67 -25.90 -9.35 -16.40
CA ALA A 67 -26.57 -8.07 -16.57
C ALA A 67 -28.06 -8.34 -16.86
N PRO A 68 -29.02 -7.83 -16.07
CA PRO A 68 -30.42 -7.92 -16.45
C PRO A 68 -30.67 -6.97 -17.64
N ALA A 69 -31.18 -7.54 -18.73
CA ALA A 69 -31.63 -6.80 -19.90
C ALA A 69 -32.82 -5.89 -19.52
N GLY A 70 -32.57 -4.59 -19.43
CA GLY A 70 -33.59 -3.55 -19.28
C GLY A 70 -34.13 -3.10 -20.65
N GLN A 71 -35.46 -2.96 -20.71
CA GLN A 71 -36.30 -2.68 -21.89
C GLN A 71 -35.90 -1.44 -22.73
N PRO A 72 -36.23 -1.42 -24.03
CA PRO A 72 -36.07 -0.23 -24.88
C PRO A 72 -37.10 0.85 -24.51
N GLY A 73 -36.62 2.03 -24.11
CA GLY A 73 -37.43 3.23 -23.91
C GLY A 73 -37.60 4.02 -25.22
N PRO A 74 -38.75 4.68 -25.45
CA PRO A 74 -39.08 5.30 -26.73
C PRO A 74 -38.33 6.61 -27.00
N GLU A 75 -38.01 6.81 -28.28
CA GLU A 75 -37.46 8.03 -28.86
C GLU A 75 -38.38 9.24 -28.64
N MET A 76 -37.87 10.32 -28.04
CA MET A 76 -38.48 11.64 -28.12
C MET A 76 -37.37 12.69 -28.15
N GLY A 77 -37.36 13.47 -29.23
CA GLY A 77 -36.24 14.33 -29.60
C GLY A 77 -36.13 15.67 -28.87
N GLY A 78 -35.12 16.42 -29.31
CA GLY A 78 -35.04 17.87 -29.13
C GLY A 78 -34.13 18.33 -28.00
N GLY A 79 -33.08 19.09 -28.38
CA GLY A 79 -32.43 20.04 -27.48
C GLY A 79 -30.97 19.72 -27.16
N GLN A 80 -30.06 20.39 -27.87
CA GLN A 80 -28.67 20.52 -27.49
C GLN A 80 -28.53 21.77 -26.60
N PRO A 81 -27.90 21.70 -25.43
CA PRO A 81 -27.40 22.90 -24.77
C PRO A 81 -25.93 22.72 -24.30
N PRO A 82 -25.27 23.72 -23.70
CA PRO A 82 -24.46 24.72 -24.41
C PRO A 82 -22.98 24.73 -23.96
N ALA A 83 -22.22 25.67 -24.54
CA ALA A 83 -20.79 25.93 -24.34
C ALA A 83 -20.36 26.39 -22.93
N GLY A 84 -19.07 26.20 -22.59
CA GLY A 84 -18.24 27.22 -21.93
C GLY A 84 -17.62 26.94 -20.55
N GLY A 85 -16.33 26.53 -20.53
CA GLY A 85 -15.22 26.92 -19.61
C GLY A 85 -15.24 26.50 -18.12
N PRO A 86 -14.14 26.71 -17.33
CA PRO A 86 -12.84 27.33 -17.66
C PRO A 86 -11.62 26.40 -17.42
N GLY A 87 -10.46 26.80 -17.95
CA GLY A 87 -9.18 26.20 -17.59
C GLY A 87 -8.78 26.52 -16.15
N ASP A 88 -8.01 25.62 -15.55
CA ASP A 88 -7.12 25.98 -14.46
C ASP A 88 -5.83 25.17 -14.61
N ASP A 89 -4.82 25.90 -15.07
CA ASP A 89 -3.42 25.55 -15.16
C ASP A 89 -2.94 24.99 -13.81
N VAL A 90 -2.22 23.88 -13.82
CA VAL A 90 -1.66 23.28 -12.60
C VAL A 90 -0.20 23.74 -12.48
N PRO A 91 0.15 24.75 -11.66
CA PRO A 91 1.54 25.12 -11.52
C PRO A 91 2.31 24.11 -10.65
N PHE A 92 3.59 23.95 -11.02
CA PHE A 92 4.65 23.27 -10.26
C PHE A 92 5.10 24.07 -9.04
#